data_AF-A0A7W9WPA4-F1
#
_entry.id   AF-A0A7W9WPA4-F1
#
_cell.length_a   1.000
_cell.length_b   1.000
_cell.length_c   1.000
_cell.angle_alpha   90.00
_cell.angle_beta   90.00
_cell.angle_gamma   90.00
#
_symmetry.space_group_name_H-M   'P 1'
#
loop_
_entity.id
_entity.type
_entity.pdbx_description
1 polymer ?
#
loop_
_entity_poly.entity_id
_entity_poly.type
_entity_poly.pdbx_seq_one_letter_code
_entity_poly.pdbx_strand_id
1 'polypeptide(L)'
;MNADDAAVTETSAEVPEPIVSSMWVNSIEDTNRLLAYVEDAAARAHDWLRTHRKGSLDLFRRLKFDSVGFHPATGAPLNLIEQTNQTWSLVVAIAAARQLLTLHPLVGGFHLAPGAHASLPFDIVSDDGSVVAETFAAVTPANNGKLRKDLEKLLTRPDIPHRYVFFMAPKYPGTRRCEKLERDGVQVWCVDL
;
A
#
# COMPACT_ATOMS: atom_id res chain seq x y z
N MET A 1 37.44 41.24 35.76
CA MET A 1 37.73 39.80 35.83
C MET A 1 36.38 39.10 35.68
N ASN A 2 36.21 38.42 34.55
CA ASN A 2 34.94 37.89 34.04
C ASN A 2 34.46 36.67 34.84
N ALA A 3 33.14 36.47 34.91
CA ALA A 3 32.43 35.28 34.41
C ALA A 3 31.05 35.15 35.10
N ASP A 4 30.07 35.89 34.58
CA ASP A 4 28.73 35.33 34.37
C ASP A 4 28.83 34.47 33.11
N ASP A 5 28.53 33.17 33.22
CA ASP A 5 27.49 32.53 32.42
C ASP A 5 27.44 31.03 32.78
N ALA A 6 26.32 30.63 33.37
CA ALA A 6 26.00 29.23 33.61
C ALA A 6 25.57 28.60 32.28
N ALA A 7 26.48 27.84 31.65
CA ALA A 7 26.15 26.99 30.52
C ALA A 7 25.25 25.84 31.00
N VAL A 8 23.94 26.03 30.88
CA VAL A 8 22.95 24.96 30.94
C VAL A 8 23.20 24.07 29.72
N THR A 9 23.68 22.86 29.98
CA THR A 9 23.76 21.78 29.02
C THR A 9 22.35 21.41 28.58
N GLU A 10 21.93 21.94 27.43
CA GLU A 10 20.76 21.42 26.72
C GLU A 10 21.02 19.97 26.37
N THR A 11 20.30 19.10 27.07
CA THR A 11 20.19 17.69 26.73
C THR A 11 19.44 17.68 25.41
N SER A 12 20.17 17.41 24.32
CA SER A 12 19.58 17.16 23.02
C SER A 12 18.67 15.96 23.17
N ALA A 13 17.38 16.22 23.29
CA ALA A 13 16.37 15.19 23.15
C ALA A 13 16.61 14.55 21.78
N GLU A 14 17.01 13.28 21.76
CA GLU A 14 16.98 12.46 20.56
C GLU A 14 15.61 12.64 19.93
N VAL A 15 15.61 13.27 18.75
CA VAL A 15 14.43 13.29 17.89
C VAL A 15 14.15 11.82 17.58
N PRO A 16 12.99 11.26 17.95
CA PRO A 16 12.71 9.87 17.64
C PRO A 16 12.75 9.72 16.11
N GLU A 17 13.61 8.82 15.64
CA GLU A 17 13.69 8.43 14.23
C GLU A 17 12.28 8.09 13.71
N PRO A 18 11.90 8.56 12.51
CA PRO A 18 10.58 8.26 11.97
C PRO A 18 10.43 6.74 11.81
N ILE A 19 9.29 6.23 12.29
CA ILE A 19 8.82 4.87 12.09
C ILE A 19 9.05 4.50 10.62
N VAL A 20 9.89 3.49 10.34
CA VAL A 20 10.07 2.96 8.99
C VAL A 20 8.71 2.39 8.54
N SER A 21 7.94 3.21 7.84
CA SER A 21 6.52 3.02 7.52
C SER A 21 6.31 2.46 6.10
N SER A 22 7.38 2.00 5.46
CA SER A 22 7.34 1.32 4.15
C SER A 22 7.89 -0.10 4.26
N MET A 23 7.29 -1.03 3.50
CA MET A 23 7.74 -2.41 3.37
C MET A 23 8.71 -2.52 2.19
N TRP A 24 9.88 -3.08 2.40
CA TRP A 24 10.86 -3.28 1.33
C TRP A 24 10.71 -4.66 0.68
N VAL A 25 10.76 -4.69 -0.66
CA VAL A 25 10.62 -5.88 -1.49
C VAL A 25 11.72 -5.87 -2.55
N ASN A 26 12.60 -6.86 -2.55
CA ASN A 26 13.65 -7.00 -3.57
C ASN A 26 13.58 -8.32 -4.34
N SER A 27 12.68 -9.22 -3.95
CA SER A 27 12.59 -10.57 -4.49
C SER A 27 11.15 -11.07 -4.55
N ILE A 28 10.94 -12.13 -5.34
CA ILE A 28 9.67 -12.85 -5.34
C ILE A 28 9.35 -13.43 -3.96
N GLU A 29 10.37 -13.84 -3.21
CA GLU A 29 10.17 -14.41 -1.87
C GLU A 29 9.66 -13.37 -0.88
N ASP A 30 10.10 -12.12 -0.97
CA ASP A 30 9.52 -11.03 -0.18
C ASP A 30 8.03 -10.83 -0.49
N THR A 31 7.65 -10.92 -1.77
CA THR A 31 6.23 -10.82 -2.16
C THR A 31 5.41 -11.97 -1.57
N ASN A 32 5.94 -13.20 -1.58
CA ASN A 32 5.28 -14.36 -0.98
C ASN A 32 5.10 -14.19 0.53
N ARG A 33 6.14 -13.71 1.23
CA ARG A 33 6.09 -13.44 2.67
C ARG A 33 5.04 -12.38 3.03
N LEU A 34 4.95 -11.31 2.26
CA LEU A 34 3.92 -10.28 2.47
C LEU A 34 2.52 -10.85 2.25
N LEU A 35 2.30 -11.67 1.21
CA LEU A 35 1.01 -12.32 0.98
C LEU A 35 0.63 -13.26 2.13
N ALA A 36 1.59 -13.97 2.73
CA ALA A 36 1.33 -14.80 3.89
C ALA A 36 0.80 -13.99 5.09
N TYR A 37 1.30 -12.76 5.32
CA TYR A 37 0.74 -11.87 6.35
C TYR A 37 -0.69 -11.43 6.04
N VAL A 38 -0.98 -11.14 4.77
CA VAL A 38 -2.34 -10.80 4.32
C VAL A 38 -3.31 -11.95 4.61
N GLU A 39 -2.92 -13.18 4.26
CA GLU A 39 -3.71 -14.38 4.47
C GLU A 39 -3.92 -14.67 5.97
N ASP A 40 -2.90 -14.51 6.82
CA ASP A 40 -3.05 -14.67 8.28
C ASP A 40 -4.06 -13.66 8.87
N ALA A 41 -3.97 -12.39 8.47
CA ALA A 41 -4.92 -11.37 8.91
C ALA A 41 -6.35 -11.69 8.45
N ALA A 42 -6.51 -12.20 7.23
CA ALA A 42 -7.80 -12.64 6.70
C ALA A 42 -8.35 -13.86 7.46
N ALA A 43 -7.50 -14.84 7.77
CA ALA A 43 -7.86 -16.04 8.52
C ALA A 43 -8.36 -15.69 9.93
N ARG A 44 -7.68 -14.78 10.64
CA ARG A 44 -8.13 -14.32 11.97
C ARG A 44 -9.50 -13.63 11.93
N ALA A 45 -9.74 -12.79 10.91
CA ALA A 45 -11.04 -12.16 10.72
C ALA A 45 -12.14 -13.19 10.38
N HIS A 46 -11.81 -14.19 9.56
CA HIS A 46 -12.70 -15.29 9.23
C HIS A 46 -13.07 -16.12 10.47
N ASP A 47 -12.10 -16.42 11.33
CA ASP A 47 -12.37 -17.12 12.60
C ASP A 47 -13.27 -16.29 13.52
N TRP A 48 -13.02 -14.98 13.64
CA TRP A 48 -13.89 -14.09 14.40
C TRP A 48 -15.34 -14.15 13.88
N LEU A 49 -15.54 -14.05 12.56
CA LEU A 49 -16.86 -14.17 11.93
C LEU A 49 -17.54 -15.50 12.28
N ARG A 50 -16.80 -16.61 12.24
CA ARG A 50 -17.30 -17.95 12.58
C ARG A 50 -17.71 -18.10 14.03
N THR A 51 -17.18 -17.29 14.94
CA THR A 51 -17.54 -17.32 16.37
C THR A 51 -18.69 -16.38 16.72
N HIS A 52 -19.12 -15.51 15.80
CA HIS A 52 -20.24 -14.61 16.05
C HIS A 52 -21.56 -15.38 16.24
N ARG A 53 -22.33 -15.04 17.28
CA ARG A 53 -23.60 -15.73 17.65
C ARG A 53 -24.78 -14.79 17.85
N LYS A 54 -24.60 -13.48 17.66
CA LYS A 54 -25.69 -12.49 17.84
C LYS A 54 -26.49 -12.32 16.54
N GLY A 55 -27.52 -11.48 16.60
CA GLY A 55 -28.41 -11.22 15.46
C GLY A 55 -27.72 -10.45 14.33
N SER A 56 -28.26 -10.56 13.12
CA SER A 56 -27.65 -10.04 11.89
C SER A 56 -27.31 -8.55 11.95
N LEU A 57 -28.17 -7.71 12.55
CA LEU A 57 -27.89 -6.27 12.66
C LEU A 57 -26.72 -5.96 13.59
N ASP A 58 -26.51 -6.75 14.66
CA ASP A 58 -25.36 -6.61 15.54
C ASP A 58 -24.07 -6.98 14.81
N LEU A 59 -24.09 -8.01 13.96
CA LEU A 59 -22.97 -8.34 13.09
C LEU A 59 -22.58 -7.14 12.22
N PHE A 60 -23.51 -6.59 11.42
CA PHE A 60 -23.21 -5.43 10.55
C PHE A 60 -22.68 -4.21 11.31
N ARG A 61 -23.22 -3.95 12.51
CA ARG A 61 -22.71 -2.88 13.38
C ARG A 61 -21.25 -3.15 13.75
N ARG A 62 -20.91 -4.36 14.20
CA ARG A 62 -19.54 -4.72 14.59
C ARG A 62 -18.57 -4.64 13.42
N LEU A 63 -18.97 -5.12 12.24
CA LEU A 63 -18.11 -5.07 11.05
C LEU A 63 -17.71 -3.64 10.68
N LYS A 64 -18.61 -2.68 10.89
CA LYS A 64 -18.43 -1.28 10.50
C LYS A 64 -17.79 -0.42 11.59
N PHE A 65 -18.11 -0.67 12.86
CA PHE A 65 -17.79 0.26 13.95
C PHE A 65 -16.85 -0.30 15.02
N ASP A 66 -16.71 -1.62 15.14
CA ASP A 66 -15.87 -2.24 16.16
C ASP A 66 -14.55 -2.70 15.54
N SER A 67 -13.46 -2.68 16.31
CA SER A 67 -12.13 -3.12 15.87
C SER A 67 -11.99 -4.65 15.89
N VAL A 68 -12.79 -5.32 15.07
CA VAL A 68 -12.87 -6.80 14.98
C VAL A 68 -11.99 -7.39 13.87
N GLY A 69 -11.42 -6.54 13.03
CA GLY A 69 -10.48 -6.88 11.97
C GLY A 69 -9.03 -6.51 12.31
N PHE A 70 -8.15 -6.80 11.37
CA PHE A 70 -6.70 -6.71 11.52
C PHE A 70 -6.07 -6.08 10.28
N HIS A 71 -5.13 -5.15 10.48
CA HIS A 71 -4.35 -4.55 9.40
C HIS A 71 -3.54 -5.66 8.69
N PRO A 72 -3.59 -5.74 7.36
CA PRO A 72 -3.06 -6.89 6.61
C PRO A 72 -1.52 -7.02 6.65
N ALA A 73 -0.80 -5.92 6.88
CA ALA A 73 0.65 -5.95 7.08
C ALA A 73 1.10 -6.04 8.55
N THR A 74 0.49 -5.28 9.47
CA THR A 74 0.98 -5.09 10.84
C THR A 74 0.18 -5.86 11.89
N GLY A 75 -1.00 -6.37 11.53
CA GLY A 75 -1.95 -6.97 12.47
C GLY A 75 -2.64 -6.00 13.42
N ALA A 76 -2.41 -4.68 13.29
CA ALA A 76 -3.04 -3.66 14.13
C ALA A 76 -4.59 -3.73 14.05
N PRO A 77 -5.33 -3.41 15.12
CA PRO A 77 -6.79 -3.51 15.11
C PRO A 77 -7.43 -2.55 14.11
N LEU A 78 -8.40 -3.04 13.32
CA LEU A 78 -9.21 -2.27 12.36
C LEU A 78 -10.67 -2.72 12.44
N ASN A 79 -11.61 -1.93 11.90
CA ASN A 79 -12.90 -2.53 11.56
C ASN A 79 -12.79 -3.41 10.30
N LEU A 80 -13.74 -4.32 10.09
CA LEU A 80 -13.62 -5.30 8.99
C LEU A 80 -13.75 -4.64 7.60
N ILE A 81 -14.47 -3.52 7.50
CA ILE A 81 -14.57 -2.76 6.24
C ILE A 81 -13.23 -2.14 5.88
N GLU A 82 -12.53 -1.55 6.86
CA GLU A 82 -11.17 -1.04 6.70
C GLU A 82 -10.19 -2.13 6.35
N GLN A 83 -10.22 -3.27 7.06
CA GLN A 83 -9.40 -4.42 6.72
C GLN A 83 -9.64 -4.86 5.27
N THR A 84 -10.89 -5.01 4.85
CA THR A 84 -11.21 -5.43 3.47
C THR A 84 -10.60 -4.49 2.44
N ASN A 85 -10.76 -3.18 2.65
CA ASN A 85 -10.20 -2.18 1.74
C ASN A 85 -8.66 -2.20 1.74
N GLN A 86 -8.03 -2.29 2.91
CA GLN A 86 -6.57 -2.30 3.02
C GLN A 86 -5.95 -3.60 2.51
N THR A 87 -6.60 -4.75 2.72
CA THR A 87 -6.18 -6.05 2.18
C THR A 87 -5.98 -5.96 0.68
N TRP A 88 -6.99 -5.46 -0.03
CA TRP A 88 -6.90 -5.40 -1.49
C TRP A 88 -5.98 -4.29 -1.99
N SER A 89 -5.85 -3.16 -1.28
CA SER A 89 -4.81 -2.16 -1.60
C SER A 89 -3.40 -2.76 -1.50
N LEU A 90 -3.13 -3.52 -0.43
CA LEU A 90 -1.83 -4.16 -0.24
C LEU A 90 -1.58 -5.30 -1.24
N VAL A 91 -2.57 -6.13 -1.52
CA VAL A 91 -2.47 -7.21 -2.52
C VAL A 91 -2.13 -6.66 -3.90
N VAL A 92 -2.77 -5.55 -4.33
CA VAL A 92 -2.43 -4.90 -5.61
C VAL A 92 -0.97 -4.41 -5.59
N ALA A 93 -0.53 -3.78 -4.51
CA ALA A 93 0.84 -3.28 -4.40
C ALA A 93 1.88 -4.41 -4.42
N ILE A 94 1.61 -5.54 -3.77
CA ILE A 94 2.50 -6.71 -3.80
C ILE A 94 2.57 -7.30 -5.21
N ALA A 95 1.43 -7.49 -5.87
CA ALA A 95 1.39 -8.01 -7.24
C ALA A 95 2.06 -7.05 -8.25
N ALA A 96 1.89 -5.74 -8.04
CA ALA A 96 2.58 -4.70 -8.81
C ALA A 96 4.11 -4.75 -8.60
N ALA A 97 4.57 -4.85 -7.35
CA ALA A 97 6.00 -4.97 -7.05
C ALA A 97 6.62 -6.22 -7.71
N ARG A 98 5.91 -7.35 -7.68
CA ARG A 98 6.29 -8.58 -8.38
C ARG A 98 6.49 -8.36 -9.89
N GLN A 99 5.55 -7.64 -10.52
CA GLN A 99 5.66 -7.27 -11.94
C GLN A 99 6.82 -6.30 -12.18
N LEU A 100 7.01 -5.30 -11.32
CA LEU A 100 8.07 -4.31 -11.45
C LEU A 100 9.47 -4.91 -11.29
N LEU A 101 9.65 -5.91 -10.41
CA LEU A 101 10.91 -6.68 -10.32
C LEU A 101 11.26 -7.36 -11.65
N THR A 102 10.25 -7.77 -12.43
CA THR A 102 10.46 -8.36 -13.76
C THR A 102 10.81 -7.29 -14.79
N LEU A 103 10.14 -6.13 -14.73
CA LEU A 103 10.35 -5.03 -15.68
C LEU A 103 11.67 -4.29 -15.44
N HIS A 104 12.11 -4.20 -14.17
CA HIS A 104 13.22 -3.38 -13.70
C HIS A 104 14.15 -4.19 -12.79
N PRO A 105 14.86 -5.20 -13.30
CA PRO A 105 15.66 -6.09 -12.46
C PRO A 105 16.89 -5.42 -11.81
N LEU A 106 17.22 -4.18 -12.17
CA LEU A 106 18.46 -3.50 -11.76
C LEU A 106 18.25 -2.37 -10.74
N VAL A 107 17.01 -2.10 -10.32
CA VAL A 107 16.71 -0.96 -9.41
C VAL A 107 16.86 -1.28 -7.92
N GLY A 108 17.45 -2.43 -7.59
CA GLY A 108 17.76 -2.86 -6.21
C GLY A 108 16.57 -3.37 -5.39
N GLY A 109 15.37 -2.83 -5.61
CA GLY A 109 14.13 -3.22 -4.92
C GLY A 109 13.11 -2.09 -4.89
N PHE A 110 12.04 -2.29 -4.13
CA PHE A 110 10.93 -1.35 -4.03
C PHE A 110 10.48 -1.15 -2.58
N HIS A 111 10.15 0.08 -2.25
CA HIS A 111 9.46 0.46 -1.02
C HIS A 111 7.96 0.55 -1.30
N LEU A 112 7.16 -0.18 -0.54
CA LEU A 112 5.71 -0.24 -0.62
C LEU A 112 5.11 0.49 0.58
N ALA A 113 4.25 1.47 0.33
CA ALA A 113 3.44 2.12 1.35
C ALA A 113 1.99 2.34 0.87
N PRO A 114 1.26 1.29 0.46
CA PRO A 114 -0.11 1.46 -0.02
C PRO A 114 -1.06 1.82 1.12
N GLY A 115 -1.91 2.83 0.92
CA GLY A 115 -3.02 3.15 1.84
C GLY A 115 -3.10 4.61 2.28
N ALA A 116 -4.07 4.92 3.13
CA ALA A 116 -4.45 6.30 3.49
C ALA A 116 -3.43 7.06 4.36
N HIS A 117 -2.47 6.35 4.96
CA HIS A 117 -1.41 6.90 5.82
C HIS A 117 -0.02 6.61 5.25
N ALA A 118 0.10 6.50 3.92
CA ALA A 118 1.36 6.26 3.24
C ALA A 118 2.41 7.31 3.64
N SER A 119 3.57 6.82 4.11
CA SER A 119 4.73 7.65 4.43
C SER A 119 5.53 8.07 3.19
N LEU A 120 5.18 7.51 2.02
CA LEU A 120 5.85 7.75 0.74
C LEU A 120 5.03 8.68 -0.16
N PRO A 121 5.67 9.40 -1.09
CA PRO A 121 4.97 10.23 -2.08
C PRO A 121 4.13 9.40 -3.05
N PHE A 122 4.47 8.13 -3.29
CA PHE A 122 3.75 7.18 -4.13
C PHE A 122 3.60 5.85 -3.40
N ASP A 123 2.63 5.03 -3.80
CA ASP A 123 2.40 3.71 -3.16
C ASP A 123 3.61 2.78 -3.32
N ILE A 124 4.33 2.89 -4.45
CA ILE A 124 5.56 2.14 -4.73
C ILE A 124 6.63 3.09 -5.26
N VAL A 125 7.85 2.99 -4.71
CA VAL A 125 9.04 3.73 -5.16
C VAL A 125 10.23 2.77 -5.21
N SER A 126 11.02 2.77 -6.30
CA SER A 126 12.26 1.99 -6.34
C SER A 126 13.32 2.56 -5.40
N ASP A 127 14.29 1.73 -4.99
CA ASP A 127 15.41 2.14 -4.13
C ASP A 127 16.20 3.32 -4.72
N ASP A 128 16.38 3.33 -6.05
CA ASP A 128 17.05 4.40 -6.79
C ASP A 128 16.14 5.59 -7.17
N GLY A 129 14.85 5.51 -6.87
CA GLY A 129 13.83 6.52 -7.19
C GLY A 129 13.47 6.67 -8.68
N SER A 130 14.00 5.82 -9.57
CA SER A 130 13.74 5.89 -11.02
C SER A 130 12.39 5.32 -11.44
N VAL A 131 11.75 4.53 -10.58
CA VAL A 131 10.47 3.88 -10.81
C VAL A 131 9.48 4.26 -9.71
N VAL A 132 8.29 4.72 -10.09
CA VAL A 132 7.18 4.99 -9.16
C VAL A 132 5.87 4.43 -9.65
N ALA A 133 4.99 4.03 -8.72
CA ALA A 133 3.65 3.58 -9.05
C ALA A 133 2.59 3.98 -8.04
N GLU A 134 1.37 4.16 -8.55
CA GLU A 134 0.14 4.19 -7.78
C GLU A 134 -0.61 2.86 -7.93
N THR A 135 -1.33 2.48 -6.88
CA THR A 135 -2.03 1.20 -6.80
C THR A 135 -3.46 1.39 -6.30
N PHE A 136 -4.40 0.60 -6.82
CA PHE A 136 -5.74 0.54 -6.23
C PHE A 136 -6.49 -0.74 -6.59
N ALA A 137 -7.41 -1.14 -5.71
CA ALA A 137 -8.43 -2.13 -6.01
C ALA A 137 -9.80 -1.45 -6.12
N ALA A 138 -10.57 -1.80 -7.15
CA ALA A 138 -11.91 -1.24 -7.36
C ALA A 138 -12.81 -2.18 -8.16
N VAL A 139 -14.13 -2.00 -8.07
CA VAL A 139 -15.09 -2.77 -8.89
C VAL A 139 -14.91 -2.48 -10.39
N THR A 140 -14.58 -1.24 -10.74
CA THR A 140 -14.12 -0.86 -12.08
C THR A 140 -13.01 0.19 -11.96
N PRO A 141 -12.06 0.28 -12.91
CA PRO A 141 -11.01 1.30 -12.88
C PRO A 141 -11.54 2.74 -13.00
N ALA A 142 -12.78 2.93 -13.48
CA ALA A 142 -13.43 4.23 -13.55
C ALA A 142 -14.08 4.67 -12.23
N ASN A 143 -14.23 3.77 -11.24
CA ASN A 143 -14.93 4.07 -10.01
C ASN A 143 -14.27 5.23 -9.24
N ASN A 144 -15.09 6.18 -8.77
CA ASN A 144 -14.70 7.34 -7.97
C ASN A 144 -13.56 8.20 -8.58
N GLY A 145 -13.30 8.02 -9.88
CA GLY A 145 -12.20 8.65 -10.60
C GLY A 145 -10.82 8.30 -10.06
N LYS A 146 -10.63 7.14 -9.40
CA LYS A 146 -9.33 6.77 -8.81
C LYS A 146 -8.22 6.74 -9.87
N LEU A 147 -8.43 6.03 -10.99
CA LEU A 147 -7.47 6.00 -12.10
C LEU A 147 -7.12 7.41 -12.59
N ARG A 148 -8.11 8.29 -12.78
CA ARG A 148 -7.87 9.66 -13.24
C ARG A 148 -6.98 10.44 -12.25
N LYS A 149 -7.29 10.35 -10.95
CA LYS A 149 -6.53 11.03 -9.88
C LYS A 149 -5.09 10.50 -9.79
N ASP A 150 -4.92 9.19 -9.93
CA ASP A 150 -3.60 8.55 -9.86
C ASP A 150 -2.73 8.94 -11.07
N LEU A 151 -3.32 8.95 -12.27
CA LEU A 151 -2.67 9.47 -13.46
C LEU A 151 -2.28 10.95 -13.26
N GLU A 152 -3.20 11.81 -12.83
CA GLU A 152 -2.92 13.23 -12.56
C GLU A 152 -1.76 13.40 -11.57
N LYS A 153 -1.72 12.61 -10.49
CA LYS A 153 -0.63 12.61 -9.50
C LYS A 153 0.71 12.26 -10.14
N LEU A 154 0.79 11.19 -10.94
CA LEU A 154 2.03 10.77 -11.61
C LEU A 154 2.50 11.76 -12.69
N LEU A 155 1.58 12.50 -13.30
CA LEU A 155 1.91 13.54 -14.28
C LEU A 155 2.55 14.78 -13.65
N THR A 156 2.44 14.96 -12.32
CA THR A 156 3.16 16.04 -11.60
C THR A 156 4.67 15.80 -11.49
N ARG A 157 5.14 14.58 -11.81
CA ARG A 157 6.55 14.18 -11.74
C ARG A 157 7.08 13.66 -13.08
N PRO A 158 7.12 14.51 -14.12
CA PRO A 158 7.63 14.11 -15.44
C PRO A 158 9.14 13.82 -15.44
N ASP A 159 9.85 14.23 -14.39
CA ASP A 159 11.27 13.96 -14.16
C ASP A 159 11.57 12.49 -13.87
N ILE A 160 10.58 11.71 -13.41
CA ILE A 160 10.73 10.29 -13.11
C ILE A 160 10.49 9.48 -14.40
N PRO A 161 11.48 8.67 -14.86
CA PRO A 161 11.42 8.03 -16.17
C PRO A 161 10.36 6.92 -16.27
N HIS A 162 10.13 6.18 -15.19
CA HIS A 162 9.24 5.02 -15.20
C HIS A 162 8.07 5.20 -14.23
N ARG A 163 6.88 5.43 -14.78
CA ARG A 163 5.66 5.75 -14.03
C ARG A 163 4.54 4.78 -14.36
N TYR A 164 3.91 4.24 -13.33
CA TYR A 164 2.90 3.18 -13.47
C TYR A 164 1.65 3.43 -12.64
N VAL A 165 0.52 2.95 -13.13
CA VAL A 165 -0.66 2.66 -12.33
C VAL A 165 -0.96 1.18 -12.41
N PHE A 166 -1.09 0.53 -11.27
CA PHE A 166 -1.52 -0.87 -11.17
C PHE A 166 -2.89 -0.96 -10.51
N PHE A 167 -3.74 -1.84 -11.02
CA PHE A 167 -5.04 -2.06 -10.40
C PHE A 167 -5.54 -3.50 -10.45
N MET A 168 -6.44 -3.83 -9.53
CA MET A 168 -7.29 -5.02 -9.59
C MET A 168 -8.75 -4.61 -9.78
N ALA A 169 -9.41 -5.25 -10.73
CA ALA A 169 -10.85 -5.13 -10.92
C ALA A 169 -11.43 -6.42 -11.54
N PRO A 170 -12.63 -6.87 -11.13
CA PRO A 170 -13.21 -8.15 -11.57
C PRO A 170 -13.28 -8.37 -13.09
N LYS A 171 -13.43 -7.30 -13.88
CA LYS A 171 -13.50 -7.38 -15.36
C LYS A 171 -12.13 -7.34 -16.05
N TYR A 172 -11.05 -7.31 -15.27
CA TYR A 172 -9.67 -7.24 -15.75
C TYR A 172 -8.83 -8.37 -15.14
N PRO A 173 -9.15 -9.64 -15.43
CA PRO A 173 -8.45 -10.78 -14.85
C PRO A 173 -7.03 -10.92 -15.40
N GLY A 174 -6.09 -11.41 -14.60
CA GLY A 174 -4.70 -11.64 -15.00
C GLY A 174 -3.84 -10.37 -15.12
N THR A 175 -2.53 -10.59 -15.12
CA THR A 175 -1.54 -9.51 -15.21
C THR A 175 -1.26 -9.13 -16.66
N ARG A 176 -1.61 -7.90 -17.06
CA ARG A 176 -1.33 -7.36 -18.40
C ARG A 176 -1.36 -5.84 -18.45
N ARG A 177 -0.67 -5.31 -19.44
CA ARG A 177 -0.71 -3.89 -19.80
C ARG A 177 -2.05 -3.53 -20.44
N CYS A 178 -2.61 -2.40 -20.02
CA CYS A 178 -3.89 -1.85 -20.45
C CYS A 178 -3.67 -0.53 -21.21
N GLU A 179 -3.09 -0.61 -22.41
CA GLU A 179 -2.65 0.55 -23.21
C GLU A 179 -3.75 1.61 -23.43
N LYS A 180 -5.01 1.20 -23.56
CA LYS A 180 -6.16 2.11 -23.74
C LYS A 180 -6.45 3.00 -22.54
N LEU A 181 -5.91 2.66 -21.36
CA LEU A 181 -6.06 3.42 -20.12
C LEU A 181 -4.86 4.32 -19.84
N GLU A 182 -3.80 4.23 -20.65
CA GLU A 182 -2.57 4.99 -20.48
C GLU A 182 -2.73 6.45 -20.85
N ARG A 183 -1.86 7.26 -20.27
CA ARG A 183 -1.84 8.69 -20.54
C ARG A 183 -0.45 9.26 -20.32
N ASP A 184 0.01 10.06 -21.28
CA ASP A 184 1.19 10.95 -21.16
C ASP A 184 2.45 10.23 -20.59
N GLY A 185 2.70 9.00 -21.08
CA GLY A 185 3.86 8.19 -20.71
C GLY A 185 3.71 7.35 -19.44
N VAL A 186 2.57 7.43 -18.75
CA VAL A 186 2.25 6.57 -17.60
C VAL A 186 1.65 5.25 -18.08
N GLN A 187 2.30 4.14 -17.75
CA GLN A 187 1.80 2.81 -18.10
C GLN A 187 0.72 2.37 -17.13
N VAL A 188 -0.31 1.70 -17.63
CA VAL A 188 -1.43 1.22 -16.81
C VAL A 188 -1.52 -0.28 -16.95
N TRP A 189 -1.56 -0.99 -15.84
CA TRP A 189 -1.56 -2.44 -15.77
C TRP A 189 -2.70 -2.92 -14.89
N CYS A 190 -3.40 -3.96 -15.33
CA CYS A 190 -4.14 -4.79 -14.38
C CYS A 190 -3.21 -5.89 -13.87
N VAL A 191 -3.36 -6.25 -12.60
CA VAL A 191 -2.59 -7.30 -11.93
C VAL A 191 -3.54 -8.30 -11.30
N ASP A 192 -3.05 -9.52 -11.11
CA ASP A 192 -3.74 -10.59 -10.40
C ASP A 192 -2.72 -11.36 -9.55
N LEU A 193 -3.21 -12.15 -8.59
CA LEU A 193 -2.36 -12.97 -7.72
C LEU A 193 -1.77 -14.17 -8.44
#